data_AF-A0A4V6I802-F1
#
_entry.id   AF-A0A4V6I802-F1
#
_cell.length_a   1.000
_cell.length_b   1.000
_cell.length_c   1.000
_cell.angle_alpha   90.00
_cell.angle_beta   90.00
_cell.angle_gamma   90.00
#
_symmetry.space_group_name_H-M   'P 1'
#
loop_
_entity.id
_entity.type
_entity.pdbx_description
1 polymer ?
#
loop_
_entity_poly.entity_id
_entity_poly.type
_entity_poly.pdbx_seq_one_letter_code
_entity_poly.pdbx_strand_id
1 'polypeptide(L)'
;MWKPLLTLFTVSLVGAQNEISDFENPTDCGNQATDWKPCVERKIADQVFGSCCERFVPPECRGLCVYESNPIEARVVVKRLFCPP
;
A
#
# COMPACT_ATOMS: atom_id res chain seq x y z
N MET A 1 -30.54 -37.46 -38.74
CA MET A 1 -30.79 -36.41 -37.74
C MET A 1 -29.73 -36.53 -36.67
N TRP A 2 -28.74 -35.63 -36.69
CA TRP A 2 -27.49 -35.75 -35.93
C TRP A 2 -27.08 -34.39 -35.35
N LYS A 3 -26.33 -34.46 -34.24
CA LYS A 3 -25.66 -33.42 -33.44
C LYS A 3 -26.35 -33.08 -32.11
N PRO A 4 -25.91 -33.70 -31.00
CA PRO A 4 -26.01 -33.07 -29.70
C PRO A 4 -25.12 -31.83 -29.68
N LEU A 5 -25.70 -30.75 -29.17
CA LEU A 5 -25.13 -29.43 -29.02
C LEU A 5 -23.96 -29.48 -28.03
N LEU A 6 -22.73 -29.53 -28.55
CA LEU A 6 -21.51 -29.32 -27.76
C LEU A 6 -21.44 -27.82 -27.41
N THR A 7 -21.97 -27.45 -26.26
CA THR A 7 -21.73 -26.16 -25.62
C THR A 7 -20.29 -26.10 -25.14
N LEU A 8 -19.41 -25.55 -25.99
CA LEU A 8 -18.09 -25.07 -25.60
C LEU A 8 -18.25 -23.96 -24.56
N PHE A 9 -18.11 -24.30 -23.28
CA PHE A 9 -17.83 -23.33 -22.23
C PHE A 9 -16.40 -22.83 -22.44
N THR A 10 -16.24 -21.73 -23.18
CA THR A 10 -14.99 -20.99 -23.24
C THR A 10 -14.80 -20.27 -21.90
N VAL A 11 -14.12 -20.94 -20.97
CA VAL A 11 -13.60 -20.29 -19.77
C VAL A 11 -12.56 -19.28 -20.23
N SER A 12 -12.98 -18.02 -20.36
CA SER A 12 -12.06 -16.91 -20.50
C SER A 12 -11.44 -16.65 -19.13
N LEU A 13 -10.35 -17.37 -18.84
CA LEU A 13 -9.45 -17.00 -17.76
C LEU A 13 -8.66 -15.78 -18.24
N VAL A 14 -9.27 -14.60 -18.13
CA VAL A 14 -8.53 -13.33 -18.20
C VAL A 14 -7.71 -13.26 -16.92
N GLY A 15 -6.48 -13.78 -16.98
CA GLY A 15 -5.45 -13.37 -16.06
C GLY A 15 -5.18 -11.90 -16.34
N ALA A 16 -5.68 -11.02 -15.48
CA ALA A 16 -5.19 -9.65 -15.41
C ALA A 16 -3.70 -9.74 -14.99
N GLN A 17 -2.82 -9.75 -15.99
CA GLN A 17 -1.41 -9.47 -15.77
C GLN A 17 -1.37 -8.02 -15.28
N ASN A 18 -1.20 -7.86 -13.97
CA ASN A 18 -0.94 -6.58 -13.36
C ASN A 18 0.44 -6.17 -13.89
N GLU A 19 0.48 -5.43 -15.00
CA GLU A 19 1.70 -4.79 -15.48
C GLU A 19 2.18 -3.88 -14.35
N ILE A 20 3.21 -4.32 -13.64
CA ILE A 20 4.03 -3.43 -12.84
C ILE A 20 4.81 -2.64 -13.87
N SER A 21 4.19 -1.57 -14.40
CA SER A 21 4.88 -0.57 -15.20
C SER A 21 6.12 -0.18 -14.41
N ASP A 22 7.28 -0.29 -15.05
CA ASP A 22 8.56 0.15 -14.48
C ASP A 22 8.33 1.43 -13.73
N PHE A 23 8.40 1.29 -12.42
CA PHE A 23 8.08 2.33 -11.51
C PHE A 23 9.16 3.39 -11.72
N GLU A 24 8.81 4.51 -12.34
CA GLU A 24 9.68 5.69 -12.43
C GLU A 24 10.00 6.09 -10.99
N ASN A 25 11.08 5.53 -10.45
CA ASN A 25 11.60 5.91 -9.16
C ASN A 25 12.10 7.33 -9.36
N PRO A 26 11.39 8.36 -8.85
CA PRO A 26 11.89 9.71 -8.93
C PRO A 26 13.26 9.65 -8.27
N THR A 27 14.32 10.03 -8.98
CA THR A 27 15.70 9.89 -8.48
C THR A 27 15.91 10.65 -7.17
N ASP A 28 14.95 11.50 -6.80
CA ASP A 28 14.88 12.28 -5.58
C ASP A 28 13.49 12.11 -4.91
N CYS A 29 13.42 11.33 -3.84
CA CYS A 29 12.22 11.08 -3.03
C CYS A 29 12.60 10.79 -1.57
N GLY A 30 11.64 10.82 -0.65
CA GLY A 30 11.84 10.42 0.75
C GLY A 30 12.83 11.29 1.53
N ASN A 31 12.95 12.57 1.18
CA ASN A 31 13.89 13.49 1.81
C ASN A 31 13.24 14.85 2.11
N GLN A 32 13.98 15.72 2.80
CA GLN A 32 13.46 17.03 3.19
C GLN A 32 13.10 17.93 1.99
N ALA A 33 13.85 17.87 0.89
CA ALA A 33 13.58 18.67 -0.31
C ALA A 33 12.26 18.27 -1.00
N THR A 34 11.83 17.02 -0.79
CA THR A 34 10.59 16.46 -1.34
C THR A 34 9.44 16.37 -0.33
N ASP A 35 9.55 17.08 0.81
CA ASP A 35 8.61 17.00 1.93
C ASP A 35 8.34 15.56 2.38
N TRP A 36 9.37 14.71 2.33
CA TRP A 36 9.31 13.29 2.67
C TRP A 36 8.27 12.50 1.87
N LYS A 37 7.90 12.98 0.68
CA LYS A 37 6.98 12.25 -0.21
C LYS A 37 7.56 10.86 -0.51
N PRO A 38 6.73 9.80 -0.44
CA PRO A 38 7.18 8.47 -0.79
C PRO A 38 7.64 8.43 -2.24
N CYS A 39 8.60 7.56 -2.51
CA CYS A 39 9.03 7.29 -3.88
C CYS A 39 7.89 6.68 -4.71
N VAL A 40 6.91 6.06 -4.04
CA VAL A 40 5.71 5.42 -4.60
C VAL A 40 4.47 6.28 -4.47
N GLU A 41 3.44 5.93 -5.24
CA GLU A 41 2.11 6.46 -4.97
C GLU A 41 1.78 6.25 -3.49
N ARG A 42 1.25 7.29 -2.84
CA ARG A 42 0.97 7.27 -1.39
C ARG A 42 0.14 6.05 -0.99
N LYS A 43 -0.83 5.67 -1.81
CA LYS A 43 -1.66 4.48 -1.61
C LYS A 43 -0.84 3.18 -1.49
N ILE A 44 0.20 3.04 -2.32
CA ILE A 44 1.09 1.88 -2.30
C ILE A 44 1.97 1.93 -1.03
N ALA A 45 2.49 3.11 -0.68
CA ALA A 45 3.27 3.28 0.56
C ALA A 45 2.44 2.90 1.79
N ASP A 46 1.20 3.36 1.88
CA ASP A 46 0.27 3.06 2.98
C ASP A 46 0.01 1.54 3.08
N GLN A 47 -0.20 0.87 1.94
CA GLN A 47 -0.42 -0.59 1.89
C GLN A 47 0.80 -1.38 2.35
N VAL A 48 2.00 -1.01 1.88
CA VAL A 48 3.25 -1.65 2.27
C VAL A 48 3.52 -1.43 3.76
N PHE A 49 3.35 -0.19 4.24
CA PHE A 49 3.51 0.15 5.64
C PHE A 49 2.55 -0.64 6.54
N GLY A 50 1.27 -0.71 6.17
CA GLY A 50 0.27 -1.49 6.91
C GLY A 50 0.63 -2.98 6.97
N SER A 51 1.05 -3.56 5.85
CA SER A 51 1.50 -4.97 5.80
C SER A 51 2.72 -5.22 6.69
N CYS A 52 3.67 -4.28 6.72
CA CYS A 52 4.81 -4.35 7.63
C CYS A 52 4.37 -4.25 9.10
N CYS A 53 3.44 -3.35 9.41
CA CYS A 53 2.91 -3.22 10.76
C CYS A 53 2.25 -4.52 11.24
N GLU A 54 1.37 -5.12 10.43
CA GLU A 54 0.70 -6.37 10.80
C GLU A 54 1.70 -7.51 11.06
N ARG A 55 2.80 -7.55 10.31
CA ARG A 55 3.81 -8.60 10.40
C ARG A 55 4.78 -8.42 11.55
N PHE A 56 5.21 -7.20 11.85
CA PHE A 56 6.31 -6.94 12.78
C PHE A 56 5.87 -6.32 14.11
N VAL A 57 4.68 -5.73 14.17
CA VAL A 57 4.19 -5.05 15.37
C VAL A 57 3.21 -5.96 16.13
N PRO A 58 3.40 -6.15 17.45
CA PRO A 58 2.46 -6.90 18.29
C PRO A 58 1.03 -6.35 18.20
N PRO A 59 -0.01 -7.20 18.26
CA PRO A 59 -1.41 -6.80 18.09
C PRO A 59 -1.85 -5.62 18.96
N GLU A 60 -1.41 -5.57 20.21
CA GLU A 60 -1.68 -4.51 21.19
C GLU A 60 -1.13 -3.14 20.79
N CYS A 61 -0.11 -3.10 19.93
CA CYS A 61 0.56 -1.89 19.47
C CYS A 61 0.13 -1.47 18.06
N ARG A 62 -0.62 -2.30 17.32
CA ARG A 62 -0.99 -2.01 15.92
C ARG A 62 -1.85 -0.76 15.76
N GLY A 63 -2.62 -0.39 16.79
CA GLY A 63 -3.38 0.86 16.82
C GLY A 63 -2.51 2.13 16.79
N LEU A 64 -1.19 2.00 16.97
CA LEU A 64 -0.22 3.08 16.91
C LEU A 64 0.43 3.23 15.52
N CYS A 65 0.21 2.27 14.62
CA CYS A 65 0.78 2.31 13.28
C CYS A 65 0.08 3.36 12.43
N VAL A 66 0.78 4.46 12.17
CA VAL A 66 0.33 5.51 11.26
C VAL A 66 1.49 5.87 10.34
N TYR A 67 1.29 5.75 9.04
CA TYR A 67 2.24 6.28 8.05
C TYR A 67 1.93 7.74 7.80
N GLU A 68 2.84 8.62 8.19
CA GLU A 68 2.70 10.07 7.99
C GLU A 68 4.01 10.67 7.48
N SER A 69 3.91 11.44 6.39
CA SER A 69 5.04 12.17 5.80
C SER A 69 4.97 13.67 6.08
N ASN A 70 3.79 14.19 6.43
CA ASN A 70 3.60 15.57 6.83
C ASN A 70 4.21 15.78 8.23
N PRO A 71 5.21 16.67 8.38
CA PRO A 71 5.91 16.86 9.65
C PRO A 71 5.02 17.47 10.75
N ILE A 72 3.91 18.13 10.40
CA ILE A 72 2.96 18.70 11.37
C ILE A 72 2.07 17.57 11.92
N GLU A 73 1.49 16.76 11.05
CA GLU A 73 0.63 15.63 11.45
C GLU A 73 1.43 14.56 12.20
N ALA A 74 2.68 14.30 11.80
CA ALA A 74 3.57 13.37 12.48
C ALA A 74 3.80 13.75 13.95
N ARG A 75 3.87 15.05 14.27
CA ARG A 75 3.99 15.53 15.67
C ARG A 75 2.77 15.18 16.50
N VAL A 76 1.58 15.18 15.90
CA VAL A 76 0.33 14.81 16.59
C VAL A 76 0.36 13.32 16.94
N VAL A 77 0.81 12.46 16.01
CA VAL A 77 0.98 11.02 16.26
C VAL A 77 1.97 10.77 17.40
N VAL A 78 3.15 11.38 17.34
CA VAL A 78 4.18 11.28 18.39
C VAL A 78 3.65 11.78 19.72
N LYS A 79 2.97 12.94 19.75
CA LYS A 79 2.40 13.49 20.99
C LYS A 79 1.37 12.55 21.61
N ARG A 80 0.50 11.93 20.81
CA ARG A 80 -0.48 10.94 21.30
C ARG A 80 0.19 9.72 21.93
N LEU A 81 1.35 9.30 21.41
CA LEU A 81 2.09 8.16 21.94
C LEU A 81 2.75 8.47 23.29
N PHE A 82 3.35 9.65 23.46
CA PHE A 82 4.14 9.98 24.65
C PHE A 82 3.39 10.77 25.73
N CYS A 83 2.29 11.45 25.37
CA CYS A 83 1.46 12.21 26.29
C CYS A 83 -0.01 11.82 26.09
N PRO A 84 -0.42 10.61 26.53
CA PRO A 84 -1.82 10.23 26.54
C PRO A 84 -2.64 11.18 27.45
N PRO A 85 -3.94 11.36 27.19
CA PRO A 85 -4.82 12.19 28.02
C PRO A 85 -4.96 11.68 29.45
#